data_AF-A0A9D6SV14-F1
#
_entry.id   AF-A0A9D6SV14-F1
#
_cell.length_a   1.000
_cell.length_b   1.000
_cell.length_c   1.000
_cell.angle_alpha   90.00
_cell.angle_beta   90.00
_cell.angle_gamma   90.00
#
_symmetry.space_group_name_H-M   'P 1'
#
loop_
_entity.id
_entity.type
_entity.pdbx_description
1 polymer ?
#
loop_
_entity_poly.entity_id
_entity_poly.type
_entity_poly.pdbx_seq_one_letter_code
_entity_poly.pdbx_strand_id
1 'polypeptide(L)'
;MPPESPLKTLERLDAELLKLVNDCNSSALNDGALSRKHKLLIAMALDAAHGTADGVRSLAQQALRVGATKDEVMEALRVAFYISGAGAVYTAARALGEVFPQ
;
A
#
# COMPACT_ATOMS: atom_id res chain seq x y z
N MET A 1 1.98 -19.74 -3.90
CA MET A 1 2.42 -19.36 -2.54
C MET A 1 2.86 -17.91 -2.61
N PRO A 2 2.30 -16.99 -1.81
CA PRO A 2 2.77 -15.61 -1.82
C PRO A 2 4.27 -15.58 -1.48
N PRO A 3 5.05 -14.66 -2.08
CA PRO A 3 6.46 -14.52 -1.75
C PRO A 3 6.64 -14.25 -0.25
N GLU A 4 7.68 -14.82 0.33
CA GLU A 4 8.00 -14.68 1.74
C GLU A 4 8.28 -13.20 2.09
N SER A 5 7.80 -12.74 3.25
CA SER A 5 7.97 -11.33 3.64
C SER A 5 9.46 -10.98 3.73
N PRO A 6 9.92 -9.89 3.10
CA PRO A 6 11.31 -9.44 3.22
C PRO A 6 11.73 -9.20 4.68
N LEU A 7 10.76 -8.84 5.54
CA LEU A 7 10.97 -8.60 6.97
C LEU A 7 11.34 -9.85 7.76
N LYS A 8 11.13 -11.06 7.23
CA LYS A 8 11.51 -12.31 7.91
C LYS A 8 13.01 -12.36 8.22
N THR A 9 13.83 -11.73 7.38
CA THR A 9 15.28 -11.59 7.63
C THR A 9 15.58 -10.94 8.99
N LEU A 10 14.71 -10.04 9.46
CA LEU A 10 14.87 -9.35 10.73
C LEU A 10 14.64 -10.26 11.94
N GLU A 11 13.95 -11.40 11.82
CA GLU A 11 13.78 -12.35 12.93
C GLU A 11 15.12 -12.80 13.51
N ARG A 12 16.12 -12.97 12.64
CA ARG A 12 17.48 -13.36 13.03
C ARG A 12 18.42 -12.17 13.23
N LEU A 13 18.24 -11.10 12.46
CA LEU A 13 19.15 -9.95 12.50
C LEU A 13 18.84 -8.98 13.64
N ASP A 14 17.56 -8.70 13.89
CA ASP A 14 17.10 -7.74 14.90
C ASP A 14 15.60 -7.93 15.17
N ALA A 15 15.29 -8.79 16.15
CA ALA A 15 13.91 -9.11 16.51
C ALA A 15 13.18 -7.93 17.16
N GLU A 16 13.91 -7.01 17.80
CA GLU A 16 13.32 -5.81 18.40
C GLU A 16 12.86 -4.83 17.31
N LEU A 17 13.70 -4.61 16.30
CA LEU A 17 13.33 -3.82 15.13
C LEU A 17 12.12 -4.41 14.40
N LEU A 18 12.08 -5.73 14.21
CA LEU A 18 10.93 -6.40 13.61
C LEU A 18 9.65 -6.14 14.41
N LYS A 19 9.73 -6.23 15.74
CA LYS A 19 8.61 -5.93 16.64
C LYS A 19 8.15 -4.48 16.48
N LEU A 20 9.07 -3.53 16.48
CA LEU A 20 8.75 -2.10 16.30
C LEU A 20 8.07 -1.81 14.96
N VAL A 21 8.54 -2.42 13.87
CA VAL A 21 7.92 -2.30 12.54
C VAL A 21 6.49 -2.85 12.55
N ASN A 22 6.27 -4.02 13.15
CA ASN A 22 4.94 -4.63 13.23
C ASN A 22 3.97 -3.83 14.12
N ASP A 23 4.46 -3.33 15.26
CA ASP A 23 3.67 -2.48 16.16
C ASP A 23 3.28 -1.17 15.47
N CYS A 24 4.22 -0.54 14.75
CA CYS A 24 3.96 0.67 13.95
C CYS A 24 2.92 0.42 12.85
N ASN A 25 3.08 -0.66 12.07
CA ASN A 25 2.13 -1.05 11.03
C ASN A 25 0.72 -1.26 11.61
N SER A 26 0.62 -1.96 12.74
CA SER A 26 -0.65 -2.23 13.42
C SER A 26 -1.29 -0.94 13.93
N SER A 27 -0.51 -0.10 14.62
CA SER A 27 -0.98 1.20 15.13
C SER A 27 -1.45 2.11 14.00
N ALA A 28 -0.73 2.14 12.88
CA ALA A 28 -1.07 2.96 11.73
C ALA A 28 -2.33 2.45 11.03
N LEU A 29 -2.39 1.16 10.68
CA LEU A 29 -3.36 0.62 9.72
C LEU A 29 -4.59 -0.06 10.33
N ASN A 30 -4.60 -0.38 11.63
CA ASN A 30 -5.80 -0.96 12.27
C ASN A 30 -7.00 0.01 12.20
N ASP A 31 -8.20 -0.55 12.27
CA ASP A 31 -9.43 0.26 12.28
C ASP A 31 -9.46 1.26 13.45
N GLY A 32 -10.08 2.41 13.19
CA GLY A 32 -10.30 3.48 14.16
C GLY A 32 -11.30 4.49 13.58
N ALA A 33 -11.07 5.79 13.79
CA ALA A 33 -11.89 6.83 13.16
C ALA A 33 -11.91 6.74 11.63
N LEU A 34 -10.81 6.30 11.03
CA LEU A 34 -10.75 5.84 9.64
C LEU A 34 -10.66 4.32 9.62
N SER A 35 -11.43 3.68 8.76
CA SER A 35 -11.32 2.24 8.57
C SER A 35 -9.99 1.87 7.91
N ARG A 36 -9.51 0.66 8.16
CA ARG A 36 -8.30 0.08 7.56
C ARG A 36 -8.31 0.20 6.04
N LYS A 37 -9.46 0.00 5.41
CA LYS A 37 -9.68 0.20 3.96
C LYS A 37 -9.21 1.59 3.50
N HIS A 38 -9.71 2.65 4.14
CA HIS A 38 -9.36 4.02 3.76
C HIS A 38 -7.90 4.34 4.07
N LYS A 39 -7.36 3.84 5.19
CA LYS A 39 -5.95 4.03 5.53
C LYS A 39 -5.01 3.38 4.50
N LEU A 40 -5.35 2.20 4.01
CA LEU A 40 -4.60 1.52 2.95
C LEU A 40 -4.68 2.26 1.62
N LEU A 41 -5.84 2.81 1.26
CA LEU A 41 -5.99 3.66 0.07
C LEU A 41 -5.14 4.94 0.15
N ILE A 42 -5.10 5.58 1.32
CA ILE A 42 -4.24 6.75 1.59
C ILE A 42 -2.76 6.35 1.44
N ALA A 43 -2.34 5.27 2.10
CA ALA A 43 -0.96 4.80 2.02
C ALA A 43 -0.55 4.46 0.57
N MET A 44 -1.43 3.79 -0.19
CA MET A 44 -1.21 3.48 -1.60
C MET A 44 -1.01 4.75 -2.44
N ALA A 45 -1.82 5.79 -2.21
CA ALA A 45 -1.68 7.07 -2.89
C ALA A 45 -0.34 7.78 -2.55
N LEU A 46 0.13 7.67 -1.31
CA LEU A 46 1.43 8.19 -0.89
C LEU A 46 2.59 7.43 -1.56
N ASP A 47 2.51 6.11 -1.64
CA ASP A 47 3.52 5.30 -2.35
C ASP A 47 3.55 5.61 -3.86
N ALA A 48 2.37 5.88 -4.46
CA ALA A 48 2.31 6.34 -5.83
C ALA A 48 3.04 7.69 -5.97
N ALA A 49 2.76 8.64 -5.08
CA ALA A 49 3.41 9.95 -5.05
C ALA A 49 4.93 9.88 -4.83
N HIS A 50 5.42 8.92 -4.03
CA HIS A 50 6.84 8.72 -3.77
C HIS A 50 7.57 7.91 -4.86
N GLY A 51 6.86 7.39 -5.87
CA GLY A 51 7.49 6.64 -6.96
C GLY A 51 7.73 5.16 -6.65
N THR A 52 7.08 4.60 -5.63
CA THR A 52 7.34 3.22 -5.16
C THR A 52 6.29 2.24 -5.69
N ALA A 53 6.51 1.70 -6.90
CA ALA A 53 5.55 0.79 -7.56
C ALA A 53 5.25 -0.49 -6.76
N ASP A 54 6.24 -1.09 -6.10
CA ASP A 54 6.03 -2.29 -5.28
C ASP A 54 5.17 -2.01 -4.04
N GLY A 55 5.35 -0.82 -3.46
CA GLY A 55 4.53 -0.31 -2.37
C GLY A 55 3.07 -0.11 -2.80
N VAL A 56 2.84 0.55 -3.94
CA VAL A 56 1.51 0.69 -4.55
C VAL A 56 0.85 -0.68 -4.75
N ARG A 57 1.57 -1.64 -5.34
CA ARG A 57 1.07 -2.99 -5.59
C ARG A 57 0.65 -3.69 -4.29
N SER A 58 1.53 -3.68 -3.29
CA SER A 58 1.29 -4.31 -2.00
C SER A 58 0.07 -3.70 -1.29
N LEU A 59 0.00 -2.37 -1.23
CA LEU A 59 -1.07 -1.65 -0.54
C LEU A 59 -2.40 -1.74 -1.27
N ALA A 60 -2.41 -1.69 -2.61
CA ALA A 60 -3.61 -1.91 -3.40
C ALA A 60 -4.19 -3.32 -3.15
N GLN A 61 -3.35 -4.36 -3.19
CA GLN A 61 -3.80 -5.73 -2.91
C GLN A 61 -4.30 -5.88 -1.47
N GLN A 62 -3.67 -5.23 -0.49
CA GLN A 62 -4.14 -5.21 0.89
C GLN A 62 -5.50 -4.51 1.01
N ALA A 63 -5.68 -3.37 0.35
CA ALA A 63 -6.93 -2.62 0.35
C ALA A 63 -8.07 -3.47 -0.25
N LEU A 64 -7.84 -4.10 -1.40
CA LEU A 64 -8.81 -4.99 -2.04
C LEU A 64 -9.19 -6.17 -1.14
N ARG A 65 -8.22 -6.78 -0.43
CA ARG A 65 -8.49 -7.88 0.52
C ARG A 65 -9.40 -7.48 1.68
N VAL A 66 -9.42 -6.20 2.07
CA VAL A 66 -10.30 -5.67 3.12
C VAL A 66 -11.55 -4.98 2.56
N GLY A 67 -11.89 -5.24 1.29
CA GLY A 67 -13.13 -4.79 0.67
C GLY A 67 -13.05 -3.45 -0.06
N ALA A 68 -11.86 -2.95 -0.38
CA ALA A 68 -11.75 -1.83 -1.32
C ALA A 68 -12.19 -2.26 -2.72
N THR A 69 -12.75 -1.30 -3.48
CA THR A 69 -13.11 -1.52 -4.88
C THR A 69 -12.06 -0.95 -5.83
N LYS A 70 -12.11 -1.40 -7.09
CA LYS A 70 -11.32 -0.78 -8.16
C LYS A 70 -11.61 0.71 -8.27
N ASP A 71 -12.87 1.13 -8.13
CA ASP A 71 -13.26 2.53 -8.23
C ASP A 71 -12.65 3.37 -7.11
N GLU A 72 -12.66 2.87 -5.87
CA GLU A 72 -12.01 3.53 -4.73
C GLU A 72 -10.49 3.66 -4.92
N VAL A 73 -9.84 2.63 -5.47
CA VAL A 73 -8.41 2.69 -5.84
C VAL A 73 -8.18 3.79 -6.89
N MET A 74 -9.00 3.84 -7.94
CA MET A 74 -8.86 4.85 -8.98
C MET A 74 -9.16 6.26 -8.48
N GLU A 75 -10.11 6.44 -7.55
CA GLU A 75 -10.38 7.72 -6.90
C GLU A 75 -9.20 8.20 -6.06
N ALA A 76 -8.60 7.33 -5.24
CA ALA A 76 -7.41 7.68 -4.46
C ALA A 76 -6.24 8.10 -5.38
N LEU A 77 -6.07 7.43 -6.53
CA LEU A 77 -5.05 7.80 -7.52
C LEU A 77 -5.33 9.13 -8.22
N ARG A 78 -6.60 9.50 -8.44
CA ARG A 78 -6.95 10.84 -8.95
C ARG A 78 -6.50 11.93 -7.96
N VAL A 79 -6.65 11.69 -6.66
CA VAL A 79 -6.14 12.61 -5.62
C VAL A 79 -4.62 12.68 -5.65
N ALA A 80 -3.93 11.54 -5.75
CA ALA A 80 -2.47 11.50 -5.87
C ALA A 80 -1.96 12.25 -7.11
N PHE A 81 -2.65 12.11 -8.25
CA PHE A 81 -2.36 12.84 -9.47
C PHE A 81 -2.54 14.35 -9.30
N TYR A 82 -3.65 14.77 -8.68
CA TYR A 82 -3.93 16.19 -8.45
C TYR A 82 -2.85 16.86 -7.60
N ILE A 83 -2.33 16.17 -6.58
CA ILE A 83 -1.32 16.71 -5.65
C ILE A 83 0.11 16.59 -6.19
N SER A 84 0.46 15.45 -6.79
CA SER A 84 1.86 15.09 -7.10
C SER A 84 2.16 15.01 -8.61
N GLY A 85 1.16 15.24 -9.46
CA GLY A 85 1.31 15.25 -10.91
C GLY A 85 1.45 13.86 -11.54
N ALA A 86 1.83 13.85 -12.83
CA ALA A 86 1.78 12.66 -13.67
C ALA A 86 2.68 11.51 -13.18
N GLY A 87 3.79 11.81 -12.50
CA GLY A 87 4.71 10.79 -11.97
C GLY A 87 4.02 9.77 -11.05
N ALA A 88 3.05 10.23 -10.24
CA ALA A 88 2.28 9.33 -9.37
C ALA A 88 1.45 8.32 -10.18
N VAL A 89 0.87 8.76 -11.29
CA VAL A 89 0.04 7.92 -12.16
C VAL A 89 0.89 6.89 -12.89
N TYR A 90 2.06 7.27 -13.41
CA TYR A 90 2.97 6.31 -14.06
C TYR A 90 3.46 5.24 -13.09
N THR A 91 3.81 5.64 -11.86
CA THR A 91 4.17 4.71 -10.78
C THR A 91 3.04 3.72 -10.50
N ALA A 92 1.81 4.23 -10.35
CA ALA A 92 0.66 3.39 -10.09
C ALA A 92 0.32 2.47 -11.26
N ALA A 93 0.40 2.95 -12.51
CA ALA A 93 0.11 2.16 -13.71
C ALA A 93 1.04 0.93 -13.83
N ARG A 94 2.33 1.10 -13.51
CA ARG A 94 3.31 -0.02 -13.48
C ARG A 94 2.93 -1.10 -12.47
N ALA A 95 2.33 -0.70 -11.34
CA ALA A 95 1.91 -1.61 -10.28
C ALA A 95 0.56 -2.28 -10.59
N LEU A 96 -0.42 -1.50 -11.06
CA LEU A 96 -1.81 -1.93 -11.17
C LEU A 96 -2.07 -2.93 -12.30
N GLY A 97 -1.22 -3.00 -13.32
CA GLY A 97 -1.34 -4.03 -14.37
C GLY A 97 -1.28 -5.46 -13.83
N GLU A 98 -0.61 -5.67 -12.70
CA GLU A 98 -0.57 -6.97 -12.01
C GLU A 98 -1.69 -7.16 -10.98
N VAL A 99 -2.27 -6.06 -10.49
CA VAL A 99 -3.35 -6.09 -9.50
C VAL A 99 -4.70 -6.31 -10.18
N PHE A 100 -4.89 -5.73 -11.36
CA PHE A 100 -6.09 -5.86 -12.19
C PHE A 100 -5.72 -6.46 -13.55
N PRO A 101 -5.43 -7.78 -13.61
CA PRO A 101 -5.17 -8.44 -14.89
C PRO A 101 -6.39 -8.30 -15.82
N GLN A 102 -6.11 -8.24 -17.13
CA GLN A 102 -7.13 -8.17 -18.18
C GLN A 102 -7.97 -9.45 -18.26
#